data_AF-A0A4Q3IS07-F1
#
_entry.id   AF-A0A4Q3IS07-F1
#
_cell.length_a   1.000
_cell.length_b   1.000
_cell.length_c   1.000
_cell.angle_alpha   90.00
_cell.angle_beta   90.00
_cell.angle_gamma   90.00
#
_symmetry.space_group_name_H-M   'P 1'
#
loop_
_entity.id
_entity.type
_entity.pdbx_description
1 polymer ?
#
loop_
_entity_poly.entity_id
_entity_poly.type
_entity_poly.pdbx_seq_one_letter_code
_entity_poly.pdbx_strand_id
1 'polypeptide(L)'
;LDPVTIGKVSSVVYNRMKNRAGFSSQEWKVAYNQVKALADRRQLDDRALMRFARFGYGHHTAAALTVLLQVAPEVFVKWLAMQDYVAITVALRALGVNPDLFQTMIASMPWRDLPTEADRVNVRRRFEALSQDEAIGIFELWRAHAFRKRPTEDRAVGVA
;
A
#
# COMPACT_ATOMS: atom_id res chain seq x y z
N LEU A 1 -20.91 24.34 5.26
CA LEU A 1 -20.18 23.05 5.26
C LEU A 1 -21.01 22.05 6.06
N ASP A 2 -21.35 20.92 5.47
CA ASP A 2 -22.21 19.90 6.10
C ASP A 2 -21.54 19.31 7.37
N PRO A 3 -22.26 19.23 8.51
CA PRO A 3 -21.78 18.62 9.76
C PRO A 3 -21.14 17.23 9.60
N VAL A 4 -21.63 16.41 8.67
CA VAL A 4 -21.07 15.08 8.37
C VAL A 4 -19.66 15.20 7.77
N THR A 5 -19.44 16.24 6.97
CA THR A 5 -18.14 16.53 6.35
C THR A 5 -17.14 17.02 7.40
N ILE A 6 -17.61 17.83 8.36
CA ILE A 6 -16.80 18.32 9.49
C ILE A 6 -16.36 17.16 10.40
N GLY A 7 -17.24 16.21 10.68
CA GLY A 7 -16.91 15.02 11.49
C GLY A 7 -15.85 14.10 10.84
N LYS A 8 -15.93 13.88 9.52
CA LYS A 8 -14.95 13.05 8.77
C LYS A 8 -13.59 13.73 8.59
N VAL A 9 -13.58 15.05 8.37
CA VAL A 9 -12.31 15.82 8.32
C VAL A 9 -11.62 15.81 9.67
N SER A 10 -12.39 15.93 10.76
CA SER A 10 -11.88 15.84 12.12
C SER A 10 -11.26 14.48 12.44
N SER A 11 -11.83 13.36 11.99
CA SER A 11 -11.28 12.02 12.25
C SER A 11 -9.98 11.74 11.50
N VAL A 12 -9.82 12.21 10.25
CA VAL A 12 -8.57 12.09 9.48
C VAL A 12 -7.46 12.92 10.13
N VAL A 13 -7.77 14.15 10.53
CA VAL A 13 -6.83 15.03 11.24
C VAL A 13 -6.50 14.47 12.62
N TYR A 14 -7.48 13.93 13.36
CA TYR A 14 -7.28 13.28 14.65
C TYR A 14 -6.44 12.01 14.54
N ASN A 15 -6.66 11.14 13.55
CA ASN A 15 -5.81 9.97 13.30
C ASN A 15 -4.38 10.37 12.91
N ARG A 16 -4.22 11.44 12.13
CA ARG A 16 -2.91 12.00 11.78
C ARG A 16 -2.21 12.61 13.00
N MET A 17 -2.93 13.35 13.85
CA MET A 17 -2.40 13.98 15.06
C MET A 17 -2.10 12.99 16.18
N LYS A 18 -2.94 11.95 16.34
CA LYS A 18 -2.82 10.94 17.40
C LYS A 18 -1.85 9.82 17.03
N ASN A 19 -1.84 9.38 15.77
CA ASN A 19 -1.12 8.16 15.36
C ASN A 19 -0.05 8.40 14.28
N ARG A 20 0.13 9.61 13.73
CA ARG A 20 0.93 9.85 12.50
C ARG A 20 0.53 8.92 11.34
N ALA A 21 -0.71 8.42 11.36
CA ALA A 21 -1.27 7.48 10.40
C ALA A 21 -2.15 8.21 9.39
N GLY A 22 -2.43 7.56 8.26
CA GLY A 22 -3.43 8.02 7.31
C GLY A 22 -2.87 8.39 5.94
N PHE A 23 -3.75 8.28 4.95
CA PHE A 23 -3.45 8.51 3.55
C PHE A 23 -3.80 9.95 3.14
N SER A 24 -2.85 10.67 2.54
CA SER A 24 -3.08 11.97 1.92
C SER A 24 -2.87 11.90 0.42
N SER A 25 -3.86 12.35 -0.36
CA SER A 25 -3.80 12.34 -1.83
C SER A 25 -2.65 13.20 -2.37
N GLN A 26 -2.32 14.31 -1.71
CA GLN A 26 -1.22 15.17 -2.09
C GLN A 26 0.14 14.52 -1.79
N GLU A 27 0.31 13.96 -0.58
CA GLU A 27 1.54 13.26 -0.19
C GLU A 27 1.76 12.01 -1.05
N TRP A 28 0.68 11.29 -1.36
CA TRP A 28 0.69 10.18 -2.29
C TRP A 28 1.17 10.60 -3.68
N LYS A 29 0.59 11.66 -4.26
CA LYS A 29 0.97 12.14 -5.60
C LYS A 29 2.46 12.49 -5.67
N VAL A 30 2.98 13.19 -4.65
CA VAL A 30 4.40 13.54 -4.57
C VAL A 30 5.26 12.28 -4.46
N ALA A 31 4.93 11.39 -3.52
CA ALA A 31 5.67 10.15 -3.30
C ALA A 31 5.68 9.26 -4.54
N TYR A 32 4.52 9.05 -5.16
CA TYR A 32 4.37 8.22 -6.36
C TYR A 32 5.17 8.74 -7.54
N ASN A 33 5.13 10.05 -7.81
CA ASN A 33 5.92 10.64 -8.89
C ASN A 33 7.43 10.52 -8.64
N GLN A 34 7.87 10.74 -7.40
CA GLN A 34 9.29 10.60 -7.03
C GLN A 34 9.77 9.16 -7.15
N VAL A 35 8.97 8.20 -6.67
CA VAL A 35 9.25 6.77 -6.81
C VAL A 35 9.27 6.34 -8.28
N LYS A 36 8.31 6.79 -9.09
CA LYS A 36 8.30 6.51 -10.53
C LYS A 36 9.57 7.02 -11.20
N ALA A 37 9.98 8.25 -10.91
CA ALA A 37 11.22 8.80 -11.43
C ALA A 37 12.47 8.02 -10.97
N LEU A 38 12.46 7.39 -9.79
CA LEU A 38 13.52 6.47 -9.36
C LEU A 38 13.48 5.15 -10.13
N ALA A 39 12.28 4.57 -10.31
CA ALA A 39 12.09 3.34 -11.06
C ALA A 39 12.52 3.49 -12.53
N ASP A 40 12.15 4.60 -13.18
CA ASP A 40 12.52 4.92 -14.57
C ASP A 40 14.05 5.03 -14.72
N ARG A 41 14.72 5.47 -13.66
CA ARG A 41 16.19 5.54 -13.57
C ARG A 41 16.85 4.24 -13.09
N ARG A 42 16.08 3.18 -12.87
CA ARG A 42 16.54 1.89 -12.31
C ARG A 42 17.24 2.03 -10.94
N GLN A 43 16.75 2.96 -10.13
CA GLN A 43 17.26 3.26 -8.77
C GLN A 43 16.28 2.87 -7.67
N LEU A 44 15.22 2.15 -8.02
CA LEU A 44 14.26 1.60 -7.06
C LEU A 44 14.70 0.18 -6.66
N ASP A 45 15.58 0.08 -5.67
CA ASP A 45 16.17 -1.15 -5.15
C ASP A 45 15.87 -1.36 -3.65
N ASP A 46 16.33 -2.48 -3.07
CA ASP A 46 16.15 -2.80 -1.66
C ASP A 46 16.74 -1.73 -0.72
N ARG A 47 17.81 -1.04 -1.14
CA ARG A 47 18.40 0.05 -0.35
C ARG A 47 17.47 1.25 -0.33
N ALA A 48 16.83 1.58 -1.46
CA ALA A 48 15.80 2.62 -1.53
C ALA A 48 14.59 2.27 -0.66
N LEU A 49 14.08 1.03 -0.75
CA LEU A 49 12.98 0.55 0.09
C LEU A 49 13.32 0.65 1.58
N MET A 50 14.52 0.20 1.98
CA MET A 50 14.96 0.27 3.37
C MET A 50 15.10 1.71 3.87
N ARG A 51 15.57 2.64 3.03
CA ARG A 51 15.57 4.08 3.37
C ARG A 51 14.15 4.59 3.58
N PHE A 52 13.23 4.29 2.66
CA PHE A 52 11.84 4.74 2.80
C PHE A 52 11.20 4.23 4.09
N ALA A 53 11.38 2.94 4.38
CA ALA A 53 10.79 2.30 5.54
C ALA A 53 11.40 2.84 6.87
N ARG A 54 12.72 3.02 6.94
CA ARG A 54 13.41 3.45 8.17
C ARG A 54 13.18 4.91 8.53
N PHE A 55 13.16 5.80 7.53
CA PHE A 55 13.01 7.24 7.78
C PHE A 55 11.55 7.69 7.87
N GLY A 56 10.61 6.74 7.99
CA GLY A 56 9.18 7.05 8.13
C GLY A 56 8.57 7.64 6.87
N TYR A 57 9.17 7.41 5.70
CA TYR A 57 8.59 7.79 4.40
C TYR A 57 7.55 6.75 3.97
N GLY A 58 6.47 6.63 4.76
CA GLY A 58 5.42 5.65 4.57
C GLY A 58 4.78 5.72 3.18
N HIS A 59 4.47 6.95 2.72
CA HIS A 59 3.90 7.18 1.39
C HIS A 59 4.85 6.72 0.27
N HIS A 60 6.17 6.95 0.40
CA HIS A 60 7.16 6.45 -0.56
C HIS A 60 7.29 4.94 -0.52
N THR A 61 7.22 4.34 0.67
CA THR A 61 7.21 2.88 0.82
C THR A 61 6.01 2.29 0.08
N ALA A 62 4.80 2.78 0.35
CA ALA A 62 3.59 2.30 -0.31
C ALA A 62 3.59 2.55 -1.83
N ALA A 63 4.09 3.70 -2.28
CA ALA A 63 4.24 4.00 -3.70
C ALA A 63 5.27 3.08 -4.38
N ALA A 64 6.41 2.81 -3.75
CA ALA A 64 7.43 1.90 -4.24
C ALA A 64 6.87 0.49 -4.42
N LEU A 65 6.14 -0.01 -3.42
CA LEU A 65 5.50 -1.31 -3.47
C LEU A 65 4.44 -1.38 -4.58
N THR A 66 3.66 -0.33 -4.77
CA THR A 66 2.71 -0.24 -5.89
C THR A 66 3.41 -0.38 -7.24
N VAL A 67 4.55 0.29 -7.44
CA VAL A 67 5.33 0.23 -8.67
C VAL A 67 5.98 -1.14 -8.88
N LEU A 68 6.61 -1.69 -7.85
CA LEU A 68 7.32 -2.97 -7.92
C LEU A 68 6.37 -4.15 -8.12
N LEU A 69 5.20 -4.14 -7.45
CA LEU A 69 4.16 -5.15 -7.59
C LEU A 69 3.34 -5.00 -8.88
N GLN A 70 3.54 -3.90 -9.61
CA GLN A 70 2.78 -3.55 -10.82
C GLN A 70 1.26 -3.58 -10.63
N VAL A 71 0.79 -3.14 -9.46
CA VAL A 71 -0.64 -3.01 -9.16
C VAL A 71 -1.10 -1.58 -9.38
N ALA A 72 -2.37 -1.41 -9.71
CA ALA A 72 -2.96 -0.07 -9.80
C ALA A 72 -2.91 0.60 -8.41
N PRO A 73 -2.59 1.91 -8.31
CA PRO A 73 -2.57 2.65 -7.05
C PRO A 73 -3.82 2.41 -6.18
N GLU A 74 -5.00 2.39 -6.79
CA GLU A 74 -6.27 2.24 -6.10
C GLU A 74 -6.39 0.91 -5.35
N VAL A 75 -5.75 -0.15 -5.87
CA VAL A 75 -5.72 -1.47 -5.23
C VAL A 75 -4.90 -1.40 -3.94
N PHE A 76 -3.68 -0.86 -4.02
CA PHE A 76 -2.78 -0.79 -2.87
C PHE A 76 -3.32 0.15 -1.78
N VAL A 77 -3.88 1.29 -2.19
CA VAL A 77 -4.53 2.23 -1.28
C VAL A 77 -5.73 1.60 -0.58
N LYS A 78 -6.52 0.80 -1.30
CA LYS A 78 -7.65 0.07 -0.71
C LYS A 78 -7.18 -0.92 0.36
N TRP A 79 -6.08 -1.63 0.15
CA TRP A 79 -5.51 -2.52 1.18
C TRP A 79 -5.13 -1.77 2.45
N LEU A 80 -4.43 -0.63 2.31
CA LEU A 80 -4.04 0.20 3.45
C LEU A 80 -5.26 0.77 4.21
N ALA A 81 -6.27 1.23 3.47
CA ALA A 81 -7.49 1.77 4.05
C ALA A 81 -8.30 0.71 4.79
N MET A 82 -8.36 -0.51 4.25
CA MET A 82 -9.08 -1.64 4.82
C MET A 82 -8.30 -2.37 5.93
N GLN A 83 -7.05 -1.99 6.20
CA GLN A 83 -6.15 -2.74 7.08
C GLN A 83 -5.97 -4.20 6.60
N ASP A 84 -5.86 -4.37 5.29
CA ASP A 84 -5.72 -5.69 4.67
C ASP A 84 -4.27 -6.19 4.78
N TYR A 85 -3.90 -6.56 6.02
CA TYR A 85 -2.59 -7.10 6.33
C TYR A 85 -2.31 -8.40 5.56
N VAL A 86 -3.35 -9.18 5.24
CA VAL A 86 -3.21 -10.44 4.52
C VAL A 86 -2.78 -10.17 3.08
N ALA A 87 -3.46 -9.24 2.39
CA ALA A 87 -3.11 -8.90 1.02
C ALA A 87 -1.66 -8.38 0.90
N ILE A 88 -1.27 -7.47 1.81
CA ILE A 88 0.08 -6.93 1.85
C ILE A 88 1.11 -8.01 2.21
N THR A 89 0.81 -8.92 3.14
CA THR A 89 1.69 -10.05 3.50
C THR A 89 1.99 -10.92 2.29
N VAL A 90 0.94 -11.35 1.57
CA VAL A 90 1.07 -12.17 0.36
C VAL A 90 1.85 -11.42 -0.71
N ALA A 91 1.49 -10.17 -1.01
CA ALA A 91 2.14 -9.40 -2.06
C ALA A 91 3.64 -9.19 -1.78
N LEU A 92 4.01 -8.82 -0.55
CA LEU A 92 5.41 -8.61 -0.18
C LEU A 92 6.20 -9.91 -0.11
N ARG A 93 5.54 -11.02 0.24
CA ARG A 93 6.18 -12.32 0.24
C ARG A 93 6.46 -12.78 -1.19
N ALA A 94 5.51 -12.58 -2.10
CA ALA A 94 5.67 -12.84 -3.52
C ALA A 94 6.81 -12.00 -4.14
N LEU A 95 6.95 -10.74 -3.71
CA LEU A 95 8.03 -9.83 -4.12
C LEU A 95 9.42 -10.28 -3.62
N GLY A 96 9.51 -11.26 -2.72
CA GLY A 96 10.80 -11.75 -2.20
C GLY A 96 11.41 -10.86 -1.12
N VAL A 97 10.61 -10.02 -0.47
CA VAL A 97 11.06 -9.18 0.64
C VAL A 97 11.56 -10.05 1.80
N ASN A 98 12.65 -9.64 2.47
CA ASN A 98 13.11 -10.33 3.67
C ASN A 98 12.29 -9.93 4.92
N PRO A 99 12.20 -10.79 5.96
CA PRO A 99 11.34 -10.55 7.13
C PRO A 99 11.61 -9.23 7.88
N ASP A 100 12.86 -8.78 7.98
CA ASP A 100 13.22 -7.57 8.71
C ASP A 100 12.80 -6.30 7.96
N LEU A 101 13.02 -6.28 6.65
CA LEU A 101 12.54 -5.21 5.79
C LEU A 101 11.00 -5.20 5.77
N PHE A 102 10.37 -6.36 5.73
CA PHE A 102 8.91 -6.49 5.84
C PHE A 102 8.38 -5.83 7.12
N GLN A 103 8.91 -6.15 8.30
CA GLN A 103 8.47 -5.51 9.55
C GLN A 103 8.62 -3.99 9.52
N THR A 104 9.75 -3.50 9.01
CA THR A 104 10.03 -2.06 8.92
C THR A 104 9.02 -1.37 7.99
N MET A 105 8.65 -2.00 6.87
CA MET A 105 7.63 -1.48 5.96
C MET A 105 6.24 -1.50 6.58
N ILE A 106 5.84 -2.59 7.23
CA ILE A 106 4.55 -2.69 7.92
C ILE A 106 4.42 -1.59 8.99
N ALA A 107 5.48 -1.29 9.73
CA ALA A 107 5.40 -0.26 10.78
C ALA A 107 5.31 1.19 10.24
N SER A 108 5.71 1.43 8.99
CA SER A 108 5.88 2.80 8.45
C SER A 108 4.85 3.20 7.40
N MET A 109 4.16 2.25 6.76
CA MET A 109 3.18 2.55 5.72
C MET A 109 1.99 3.39 6.22
N PRO A 110 1.31 4.15 5.33
CA PRO A 110 0.24 5.08 5.71
C PRO A 110 -1.09 4.32 5.85
N TRP A 111 -1.12 3.40 6.80
CA TRP A 111 -2.33 2.67 7.19
C TRP A 111 -3.42 3.63 7.67
N ARG A 112 -4.68 3.17 7.61
CA ARG A 112 -5.81 3.89 8.22
C ARG A 112 -5.55 4.20 9.71
N ASP A 113 -5.06 3.19 10.42
CA ASP A 113 -4.58 3.24 11.80
C ASP A 113 -3.21 2.55 11.86
N LEU A 114 -2.24 3.04 12.64
CA LEU A 114 -0.95 2.35 12.70
C LEU A 114 -1.11 0.93 13.30
N PRO A 115 -0.40 -0.08 12.76
CA PRO A 115 -0.41 -1.42 13.32
C PRO A 115 0.06 -1.41 14.78
N THR A 116 -0.70 -2.05 15.64
CA THR A 116 -0.30 -2.28 17.04
C THR A 116 0.90 -3.23 17.10
N GLU A 117 1.54 -3.33 18.26
CA GLU A 117 2.62 -4.33 18.44
C GLU A 117 2.10 -5.77 18.21
N ALA A 118 0.89 -6.07 18.69
CA ALA A 118 0.26 -7.37 18.46
C ALA A 118 0.00 -7.64 16.97
N ASP A 119 -0.43 -6.63 16.21
CA ASP A 119 -0.58 -6.75 14.75
C ASP A 119 0.76 -7.05 14.10
N ARG A 120 1.82 -6.31 14.45
CA ARG A 120 3.16 -6.50 13.89
C ARG A 120 3.72 -7.89 14.14
N VAL A 121 3.55 -8.42 15.35
CA VAL A 121 3.98 -9.79 15.70
C VAL A 121 3.20 -10.83 14.90
N ASN A 122 1.87 -10.71 14.85
CA ASN A 122 1.02 -11.66 14.13
C ASN A 122 1.30 -11.66 12.61
N VAL A 123 1.44 -10.47 12.03
CA VAL A 123 1.67 -10.30 10.58
C VAL A 123 3.07 -10.79 10.20
N ARG A 124 4.11 -10.54 11.01
CA ARG A 124 5.43 -11.15 10.80
C ARG A 124 5.37 -12.67 10.83
N ARG A 125 4.72 -13.26 11.84
CA ARG A 125 4.62 -14.72 11.96
C ARG A 125 3.97 -15.34 10.73
N ARG A 126 2.91 -14.72 10.20
CA ARG A 126 2.24 -15.16 8.96
C ARG A 126 3.14 -15.02 7.73
N PHE A 127 3.89 -13.92 7.64
CA PHE A 127 4.84 -13.70 6.56
C PHE A 127 5.94 -14.76 6.52
N GLU A 128 6.50 -15.12 7.68
CA GLU A 128 7.55 -16.13 7.80
C GLU A 128 7.02 -17.55 7.55
N ALA A 129 5.76 -17.83 7.93
CA ALA A 129 5.12 -19.11 7.71
C ALA A 129 4.69 -19.36 6.25
N LEU A 130 4.47 -18.29 5.47
CA LEU A 130 4.09 -18.39 4.06
C LEU A 130 5.35 -18.59 3.20
N SER A 131 5.37 -19.59 2.32
CA SER A 131 6.48 -19.71 1.36
C SER A 131 6.38 -18.67 0.25
N GLN A 132 7.50 -18.36 -0.40
CA GLN A 132 7.48 -17.41 -1.52
C GLN A 132 6.69 -17.94 -2.72
N ASP A 133 6.83 -19.23 -3.05
CA ASP A 133 6.14 -19.84 -4.20
C ASP A 133 4.62 -19.86 -4.01
N GLU A 134 4.14 -20.20 -2.80
CA GLU A 134 2.73 -20.11 -2.45
C GLU A 134 2.22 -18.67 -2.58
N ALA A 135 2.99 -17.70 -2.08
CA ALA A 135 2.64 -16.29 -2.16
C ALA A 135 2.53 -15.82 -3.61
N ILE A 136 3.46 -16.22 -4.48
CA ILE A 136 3.42 -15.92 -5.93
C ILE A 136 2.14 -16.50 -6.53
N GLY A 137 1.81 -17.77 -6.25
CA GLY A 137 0.60 -18.42 -6.76
C GLY A 137 -0.69 -17.68 -6.35
N ILE A 138 -0.80 -17.30 -5.06
CA ILE A 138 -1.96 -16.54 -4.55
C ILE A 138 -2.01 -15.16 -5.21
N PHE A 139 -0.88 -14.47 -5.32
CA PHE A 139 -0.81 -13.10 -5.84
C PHE A 139 -1.15 -13.03 -7.35
N GLU A 140 -0.69 -14.00 -8.14
CA GLU A 140 -1.05 -14.12 -9.56
C GLU A 140 -2.54 -14.41 -9.76
N LEU A 141 -3.13 -15.27 -8.91
CA LEU A 141 -4.56 -15.51 -8.92
C LEU A 141 -5.35 -14.22 -8.67
N TRP A 142 -4.95 -13.40 -7.70
CA TRP A 142 -5.57 -12.11 -7.46
C TRP A 142 -5.40 -11.15 -8.64
N ARG A 143 -4.23 -11.11 -9.28
CA ARG A 143 -4.00 -10.31 -10.49
C ARG A 143 -4.95 -10.69 -11.61
N ALA A 144 -5.18 -11.98 -11.82
CA ALA A 144 -6.05 -12.49 -12.89
C ALA A 144 -7.54 -12.17 -12.66
N HIS A 145 -8.01 -12.15 -11.41
CA HIS A 145 -9.44 -12.12 -11.08
C HIS A 145 -9.92 -10.85 -10.37
N ALA A 146 -9.08 -10.24 -9.53
CA ALA A 146 -9.49 -9.14 -8.64
C ALA A 146 -9.00 -7.76 -9.10
N PHE A 147 -7.89 -7.68 -9.86
CA PHE A 147 -7.33 -6.39 -10.31
C PHE A 147 -7.72 -6.01 -11.75
N ARG A 148 -8.43 -6.87 -12.48
CA ARG A 148 -9.00 -6.51 -13.78
C ARG A 148 -10.02 -5.38 -13.60
N LYS A 149 -9.79 -4.25 -14.25
CA LYS A 149 -10.86 -3.27 -14.48
C LYS A 149 -11.99 -4.00 -15.21
N ARG A 150 -13.23 -3.93 -14.68
CA ARG A 150 -14.40 -4.17 -15.53
C ARG A 150 -14.24 -3.26 -16.76
N PRO A 151 -14.39 -3.77 -17.99
CA PRO A 151 -14.62 -2.89 -19.12
C PRO A 151 -15.86 -2.07 -18.74
N THR A 152 -15.73 -0.76 -18.75
CA THR A 152 -16.86 0.14 -18.64
C THR A 152 -17.82 -0.17 -19.78
N GLU A 153 -18.89 -0.91 -19.48
CA GLU A 153 -20.10 -0.95 -20.30
C GLU A 153 -20.72 0.45 -20.28
N ASP A 154 -20.77 1.04 -21.48
CA ASP A 154 -21.65 2.08 -21.99
C ASP A 154 -21.84 3.42 -21.23
N ARG A 155 -21.31 4.46 -21.87
CA ARG A 155 -22.17 5.48 -22.51
C ARG A 155 -21.60 5.88 -23.87
N ALA A 156 -21.92 5.07 -24.88
CA ALA A 156 -22.35 5.64 -26.15
C ALA A 156 -23.60 6.49 -25.86
N VAL A 157 -23.42 7.81 -25.80
CA VAL A 157 -24.51 8.76 -26.05
C VAL A 157 -24.03 9.61 -27.22
N GLY A 158 -24.22 9.08 -28.43
CA GLY A 158 -24.35 9.93 -29.59
C GLY A 158 -25.76 10.50 -29.58
N VAL A 159 -25.89 11.81 -29.33
CA VAL A 159 -26.90 12.79 -29.83
C VAL A 159 -26.31 14.16 -29.40
N ALA A 160 -26.16 15.21 -30.20
CA ALA A 160 -26.77 15.65 -31.45
C ALA A 160 -25.74 16.34 -32.36
#